data_AF-A0A0D9AR44-F1
#
_entry.id   AF-A0A0D9AR44-F1
#
_cell.length_a   1.000
_cell.length_b   1.000
_cell.length_c   1.000
_cell.angle_alpha   90.00
_cell.angle_beta   90.00
_cell.angle_gamma   90.00
#
_symmetry.space_group_name_H-M   'P 1'
#
loop_
_entity.id
_entity.type
_entity.pdbx_description
1 polymer ?
#
loop_
_entity_poly.entity_id
_entity_poly.type
_entity_poly.pdbx_seq_one_letter_code
_entity_poly.pdbx_strand_id
1 'polypeptide(L)'
;MRVIPLCVVLGGWLSMPAFAADADAWMQRLAAAEKKQSYQGTFVYERNGSFSSHAVWQLVEGQQLHERLLQLDGPPAEVSLVDGQIQCASEDLASQVRDTKPWRQQPLEPDSLSKWYNVQVIGESRVAGRPTVALSIRPQDQHRYGFELHLDRETALPLKSLLLDENGQLLERFQFTHFSPDSIGPSDVETGSACKPVSLAAEKASTTPKWRSDWLPDGFQLLDSDVRPSPASDESVTWLSYGDGLARFSVFLEPLHGAVVEDARNQMGPTVAVSKRISTAGGDVMVTVVGEIPLGTAERIALSMRSGADQAAR
;
A
#
# COMPACT_ATOMS: atom_id res chain seq x y z
N MET A 1 -50.01 20.21 44.32
CA MET A 1 -49.59 18.97 43.64
C MET A 1 -48.45 19.30 42.69
N ARG A 2 -47.32 18.63 42.91
CA ARG A 2 -46.02 18.56 42.18
C ARG A 2 -45.76 19.56 41.04
N VAL A 3 -44.81 20.46 41.29
CA VAL A 3 -44.06 21.23 40.28
C VAL A 3 -42.81 20.42 39.91
N ILE A 4 -42.58 20.17 38.62
CA ILE A 4 -41.32 19.66 38.08
C ILE A 4 -40.85 20.68 37.04
N PRO A 5 -39.65 21.28 37.16
CA PRO A 5 -39.12 22.15 36.13
C PRO A 5 -38.50 21.30 35.02
N LEU A 6 -38.82 21.70 33.80
CA LEU A 6 -38.29 21.22 32.53
C LEU A 6 -36.80 21.57 32.45
N CYS A 7 -35.90 20.62 32.71
CA CYS A 7 -34.48 20.79 32.43
C CYS A 7 -34.18 20.49 30.97
N VAL A 8 -33.65 21.53 30.32
CA VAL A 8 -33.02 21.60 29.01
C VAL A 8 -32.10 20.41 28.74
N VAL A 9 -32.39 19.66 27.67
CA VAL A 9 -31.42 18.80 26.97
C VAL A 9 -31.54 19.10 25.48
N LEU A 10 -30.91 20.19 25.05
CA LEU A 10 -30.71 20.54 23.64
C LEU A 10 -29.36 21.23 23.55
N GLY A 11 -28.30 20.44 23.45
CA GLY A 11 -26.94 20.96 23.42
C GLY A 11 -25.93 19.83 23.24
N GLY A 12 -26.01 19.11 22.13
CA GLY A 12 -25.08 18.02 21.90
C GLY A 12 -25.18 17.35 20.54
N TRP A 13 -25.30 18.12 19.43
CA TRP A 13 -25.18 17.56 18.07
C TRP A 13 -24.42 18.45 17.07
N LEU A 14 -23.66 19.45 17.54
CA LEU A 14 -22.93 20.38 16.65
C LEU A 14 -21.40 20.28 16.71
N SER A 15 -20.82 19.28 17.39
CA SER A 15 -19.36 19.14 17.55
C SER A 15 -18.67 18.33 16.44
N MET A 16 -19.39 17.76 15.48
CA MET A 16 -18.80 16.94 14.40
C MET A 16 -18.10 17.69 13.24
N PRO A 17 -18.47 18.92 12.83
CA PRO A 17 -17.85 19.52 11.65
C PRO A 17 -16.40 19.99 11.89
N ALA A 18 -16.02 20.32 13.13
CA ALA A 18 -14.67 20.79 13.44
C ALA A 18 -13.61 19.68 13.29
N PHE A 19 -13.88 18.48 13.81
CA PHE A 19 -12.94 17.36 13.73
C PHE A 19 -12.77 16.79 12.30
N ALA A 20 -13.81 16.88 11.47
CA ALA A 20 -13.75 16.47 10.07
C ALA A 20 -12.90 17.44 9.24
N ALA A 21 -13.12 18.75 9.41
CA ALA A 21 -12.32 19.78 8.72
C ALA A 21 -10.83 19.71 9.08
N ASP A 22 -10.50 19.35 10.32
CA ASP A 22 -9.12 19.14 10.75
C ASP A 22 -8.49 17.89 10.10
N ALA A 23 -9.24 16.80 9.93
CA ALA A 23 -8.75 15.56 9.33
C ALA A 23 -8.35 15.73 7.86
N ASP A 24 -9.20 16.40 7.07
CA ASP A 24 -8.92 16.68 5.66
C ASP A 24 -7.68 17.57 5.51
N ALA A 25 -7.54 18.59 6.36
CA ALA A 25 -6.35 19.44 6.37
C ALA A 25 -5.07 18.65 6.67
N TRP A 26 -5.12 17.69 7.60
CA TRP A 26 -3.97 16.81 7.87
C TRP A 26 -3.65 15.87 6.72
N MET A 27 -4.65 15.29 6.06
CA MET A 27 -4.43 14.45 4.88
C MET A 27 -3.83 15.23 3.70
N GLN A 28 -4.28 16.48 3.49
CA GLN A 28 -3.70 17.36 2.47
C GLN A 28 -2.26 17.74 2.80
N ARG A 29 -1.94 18.00 4.07
CA ARG A 29 -0.56 18.23 4.52
C ARG A 29 0.32 17.00 4.34
N LEU A 30 -0.18 15.81 4.66
CA LEU A 30 0.51 14.54 4.42
C LEU A 30 0.86 14.36 2.94
N ALA A 31 -0.14 14.48 2.05
CA ALA A 31 0.06 14.35 0.59
C ALA A 31 1.07 15.36 0.02
N ALA A 32 1.16 16.56 0.62
CA ALA A 32 2.16 17.56 0.25
C ALA A 32 3.56 17.23 0.79
N ALA A 33 3.66 16.69 2.00
CA ALA A 33 4.91 16.37 2.69
C ALA A 33 5.67 15.24 1.99
N GLU A 34 4.98 14.18 1.56
CA GLU A 34 5.58 13.02 0.87
C GLU A 34 6.36 13.42 -0.39
N LYS A 35 5.94 14.48 -1.09
CA LYS A 35 6.54 14.92 -2.36
C LYS A 35 7.80 15.77 -2.19
N LYS A 36 8.04 16.37 -1.01
CA LYS A 36 8.94 17.52 -0.89
C LYS A 36 9.87 17.51 0.31
N GLN A 37 9.68 16.58 1.25
CA GLN A 37 10.44 16.61 2.50
C GLN A 37 11.72 15.78 2.39
N SER A 38 12.84 16.41 2.72
CA SER A 38 14.10 15.71 2.97
C SER A 38 14.18 15.30 4.43
N TYR A 39 14.50 14.04 4.71
CA TYR A 39 14.63 13.51 6.07
C TYR A 39 15.52 12.28 6.11
N GLN A 40 15.94 11.91 7.32
CA GLN A 40 16.52 10.60 7.59
C GLN A 40 15.96 10.04 8.89
N GLY A 41 16.04 8.72 9.04
CA GLY A 41 15.60 8.07 10.26
C GLY A 41 15.84 6.58 10.27
N THR A 42 15.48 5.99 11.40
CA THR A 42 15.41 4.54 11.55
C THR A 42 14.00 4.16 11.98
N PHE A 43 13.49 3.07 11.41
CA PHE A 43 12.16 2.56 11.71
C PHE A 43 12.19 1.05 11.90
N VAL A 44 11.15 0.56 12.57
CA VAL A 44 10.85 -0.85 12.68
C VAL A 44 9.65 -1.17 11.81
N TYR A 45 9.72 -2.32 11.14
CA TYR A 45 8.62 -2.93 10.43
C TYR A 45 8.32 -4.28 11.09
N GLU A 46 7.09 -4.45 11.55
CA GLU A 46 6.63 -5.62 12.29
C GLU A 46 5.32 -6.13 11.70
N ARG A 47 5.26 -7.44 11.49
CA ARG A 47 4.04 -8.18 11.15
C ARG A 47 4.12 -9.57 11.77
N ASN A 48 3.05 -10.35 11.70
CA ASN A 48 3.09 -11.71 12.25
C ASN A 48 4.25 -12.54 11.66
N GLY A 49 5.11 -13.06 12.54
CA GLY A 49 6.29 -13.86 12.20
C GLY A 49 7.49 -13.09 11.63
N SER A 50 7.47 -11.76 11.60
CA SER A 50 8.59 -10.96 11.08
C SER A 50 8.75 -9.64 11.82
N PHE A 51 9.98 -9.35 12.22
CA PHE A 51 10.40 -8.08 12.80
C PHE A 51 11.71 -7.68 12.13
N SER A 52 11.80 -6.44 11.66
CA SER A 52 13.00 -5.93 10.99
C SER A 52 13.20 -4.45 11.30
N SER A 53 14.45 -4.03 11.30
CA SER A 53 14.88 -2.66 11.52
C SER A 53 15.54 -2.11 10.28
N HIS A 54 15.22 -0.86 9.93
CA HIS A 54 15.64 -0.23 8.69
C HIS A 54 16.10 1.20 8.95
N ALA A 55 17.04 1.66 8.13
CA ALA A 55 17.38 3.06 7.99
C ALA A 55 16.88 3.57 6.64
N VAL A 56 16.40 4.82 6.62
CA VAL A 56 15.91 5.50 5.43
C VAL A 56 16.52 6.88 5.33
N TRP A 57 16.87 7.25 4.12
CA TRP A 57 17.34 8.57 3.72
C TRP A 57 16.54 9.01 2.51
N GLN A 58 15.89 10.16 2.62
CA GLN A 58 15.14 10.78 1.55
C GLN A 58 15.67 12.19 1.34
N LEU A 59 16.19 12.47 0.16
CA LEU A 59 16.77 13.76 -0.21
C LEU A 59 16.08 14.30 -1.46
N VAL A 60 15.50 15.49 -1.34
CA VAL A 60 15.02 16.26 -2.49
C VAL A 60 16.13 17.21 -2.93
N GLU A 61 16.71 16.94 -4.10
CA GLU A 61 17.75 17.78 -4.72
C GLU A 61 17.23 18.34 -6.05
N GLY A 62 16.93 19.65 -6.08
CA GLY A 62 16.31 20.29 -7.23
C GLY A 62 14.90 19.76 -7.49
N GLN A 63 14.74 18.97 -8.55
CA GLN A 63 13.47 18.30 -8.90
C GLN A 63 13.53 16.77 -8.69
N GLN A 64 14.67 16.23 -8.27
CA GLN A 64 14.88 14.80 -8.12
C GLN A 64 14.67 14.39 -6.66
N LEU A 65 13.97 13.28 -6.48
CA LEU A 65 13.82 12.60 -5.22
C LEU A 65 14.79 11.43 -5.16
N HIS A 66 15.78 11.50 -4.27
CA HIS A 66 16.71 10.43 -3.99
C HIS A 66 16.28 9.70 -2.72
N GLU A 67 16.15 8.38 -2.80
CA GLU A 67 15.79 7.54 -1.68
C GLU A 67 16.81 6.42 -1.51
N ARG A 68 17.14 6.12 -0.26
CA ARG A 68 17.98 4.99 0.10
C ARG A 68 17.35 4.30 1.30
N LEU A 69 17.17 2.98 1.19
CA LEU A 69 16.73 2.14 2.28
C LEU A 69 17.77 1.06 2.56
N LEU A 70 18.06 0.83 3.84
CA LEU A 70 19.01 -0.16 4.32
C LEU A 70 18.40 -0.95 5.47
N GLN A 71 18.35 -2.27 5.33
CA GLN A 71 18.04 -3.17 6.43
C GLN A 71 19.22 -3.25 7.40
N LEU A 72 18.95 -3.07 8.69
CA LEU A 72 19.94 -2.96 9.76
C LEU A 72 20.17 -4.27 10.53
N ASP A 73 19.25 -5.23 10.41
CA ASP A 73 19.32 -6.53 11.04
C ASP A 73 19.38 -7.68 10.03
N GLY A 74 20.18 -8.70 10.35
CA GLY A 74 20.42 -9.83 9.45
C GLY A 74 21.36 -9.48 8.29
N PRO A 75 21.25 -10.17 7.15
CA PRO A 75 22.04 -9.87 5.96
C PRO A 75 21.76 -8.44 5.46
N PRO A 76 22.79 -7.66 5.09
CA PRO A 76 22.59 -6.29 4.62
C PRO A 76 21.82 -6.29 3.30
N ALA A 77 20.62 -5.71 3.32
CA ALA A 77 19.79 -5.50 2.16
C ALA A 77 19.64 -3.99 1.93
N GLU A 78 20.09 -3.52 0.77
CA GLU A 78 20.15 -2.10 0.42
C GLU A 78 19.47 -1.88 -0.92
N VAL A 79 18.70 -0.80 -1.04
CA VAL A 79 18.10 -0.34 -2.28
C VAL A 79 18.20 1.18 -2.36
N SER A 80 18.48 1.70 -3.57
CA SER A 80 18.35 3.12 -3.85
C SER A 80 17.40 3.37 -5.00
N LEU A 81 16.67 4.48 -4.90
CA LEU A 81 15.72 4.93 -5.90
C LEU A 81 16.00 6.39 -6.24
N VAL A 82 15.74 6.73 -7.50
CA VAL A 82 15.69 8.12 -7.97
C VAL A 82 14.36 8.30 -8.69
N ASP A 83 13.52 9.21 -8.21
CA ASP A 83 12.17 9.46 -8.71
C ASP A 83 11.31 8.18 -8.79
N GLY A 84 11.43 7.33 -7.75
CA GLY A 84 10.75 6.02 -7.66
C GLY A 84 11.34 4.92 -8.56
N GLN A 85 12.41 5.21 -9.32
CA GLN A 85 13.10 4.24 -10.17
C GLN A 85 14.28 3.63 -9.41
N ILE A 86 14.27 2.31 -9.24
CA ILE A 86 15.36 1.58 -8.56
C ILE A 86 16.65 1.70 -9.37
N GLN A 87 17.68 2.30 -8.77
CA GLN A 87 18.99 2.49 -9.39
C GLN A 87 19.94 1.33 -9.06
N CYS A 88 19.94 0.89 -7.80
CA CYS A 88 20.68 -0.28 -7.37
C CYS A 88 19.93 -1.04 -6.28
N ALA A 89 20.27 -2.32 -6.14
CA ALA A 89 19.81 -3.16 -5.05
C ALA A 89 20.89 -4.19 -4.67
N SER A 90 20.87 -4.68 -3.43
CA SER A 90 21.65 -5.86 -3.05
C SER A 90 21.20 -7.09 -3.85
N GLU A 91 22.06 -8.10 -3.98
CA GLU A 91 21.86 -9.21 -4.94
C GLU A 91 20.52 -9.96 -4.75
N ASP A 92 20.16 -10.26 -3.51
CA ASP A 92 18.90 -10.92 -3.15
C ASP A 92 17.68 -10.08 -3.55
N LEU A 93 17.71 -8.77 -3.31
CA LEU A 93 16.65 -7.83 -3.70
C LEU A 93 16.61 -7.65 -5.23
N ALA A 94 17.77 -7.50 -5.86
CA ALA A 94 17.90 -7.30 -7.29
C ALA A 94 17.31 -8.48 -8.09
N SER A 95 17.44 -9.72 -7.58
CA SER A 95 16.81 -10.90 -8.21
C SER A 95 15.27 -10.81 -8.27
N GLN A 96 14.64 -10.16 -7.30
CA GLN A 96 13.18 -9.99 -7.23
C GLN A 96 12.71 -8.78 -8.05
N VAL A 97 13.57 -7.79 -8.23
CA VAL A 97 13.23 -6.51 -8.89
C VAL A 97 13.53 -6.52 -10.39
N ARG A 98 14.51 -7.32 -10.86
CA ARG A 98 15.02 -7.30 -12.25
C ARG A 98 13.96 -7.43 -13.34
N ASP A 99 12.89 -8.19 -13.09
CA ASP A 99 11.79 -8.40 -14.04
C ASP A 99 10.50 -7.62 -13.69
N THR A 100 10.59 -6.74 -12.69
CA THR A 100 9.44 -5.97 -12.21
C THR A 100 9.45 -4.59 -12.85
N LYS A 101 8.35 -4.21 -13.50
CA LYS A 101 8.17 -2.82 -13.95
C LYS A 101 8.32 -1.88 -12.75
N PRO A 102 9.03 -0.75 -12.89
CA PRO A 102 9.13 0.22 -11.81
C PRO A 102 7.73 0.61 -11.35
N TRP A 103 7.50 0.41 -10.06
CA TRP A 103 6.20 0.62 -9.46
C TRP A 103 5.91 2.12 -9.42
N ARG A 104 4.89 2.56 -10.16
CA ARG A 104 4.40 3.94 -10.02
C ARG A 104 3.61 4.05 -8.72
N GLN A 105 4.24 4.63 -7.72
CA GLN A 105 3.54 5.17 -6.56
C GLN A 105 2.49 6.15 -7.08
N GLN A 106 1.20 5.82 -6.95
CA GLN A 106 0.17 6.82 -7.19
C GLN A 106 0.25 7.85 -6.06
N PRO A 107 0.27 9.15 -6.38
CA PRO A 107 0.18 10.17 -5.36
C PRO A 107 -1.03 9.93 -4.46
N LEU A 108 -0.88 10.20 -3.17
CA LEU A 108 -2.01 10.27 -2.26
C LEU A 108 -2.91 11.43 -2.71
N GLU A 109 -4.16 11.11 -3.04
CA GLU A 109 -5.19 12.07 -3.46
C GLU A 109 -6.32 12.06 -2.42
N PRO A 110 -6.24 12.89 -1.35
CA PRO A 110 -7.16 12.83 -0.21
C PRO A 110 -8.64 12.94 -0.60
N ASP A 111 -8.96 13.78 -1.58
CA ASP A 111 -10.33 14.01 -2.05
C ASP A 111 -10.94 12.72 -2.63
N SER A 112 -10.15 11.91 -3.33
CA SER A 112 -10.60 10.62 -3.85
C SER A 112 -10.75 9.58 -2.74
N LEU A 113 -9.86 9.61 -1.74
CA LEU A 113 -9.87 8.68 -0.62
C LEU A 113 -11.12 8.84 0.27
N SER A 114 -11.58 10.08 0.47
CA SER A 114 -12.75 10.41 1.28
C SER A 114 -14.06 9.73 0.83
N LYS A 115 -14.13 9.27 -0.42
CA LYS A 115 -15.29 8.53 -0.97
C LYS A 115 -15.44 7.14 -0.37
N TRP A 116 -14.34 6.54 0.07
CA TRP A 116 -14.29 5.14 0.47
C TRP A 116 -13.79 4.93 1.89
N TYR A 117 -13.20 5.97 2.47
CA TYR A 117 -12.69 5.96 3.84
C TYR A 117 -13.24 7.15 4.61
N ASN A 118 -13.51 6.93 5.90
CA ASN A 118 -13.79 7.98 6.85
C ASN A 118 -12.51 8.29 7.63
N VAL A 119 -12.00 9.51 7.48
CA VAL A 119 -10.79 9.97 8.16
C VAL A 119 -11.16 10.85 9.34
N GLN A 120 -10.60 10.55 10.51
CA GLN A 120 -10.89 11.27 11.75
C GLN A 120 -9.63 11.53 12.54
N VAL A 121 -9.48 12.75 13.09
CA VAL A 121 -8.51 13.01 14.15
C VAL A 121 -8.98 12.31 15.41
N ILE A 122 -8.18 11.38 15.93
CA ILE A 122 -8.50 10.58 17.12
C ILE A 122 -7.71 11.01 18.36
N GLY A 123 -6.74 11.92 18.20
CA GLY A 123 -6.05 12.54 19.31
C GLY A 123 -4.63 12.96 18.97
N GLU A 124 -3.82 13.09 20.02
CA GLU A 124 -2.42 13.47 19.94
C GLU A 124 -1.56 12.35 20.53
N SER A 125 -0.32 12.22 20.07
CA SER A 125 0.59 11.23 20.63
C SER A 125 2.05 11.67 20.52
N ARG A 126 2.98 10.80 20.92
CA ARG A 126 4.42 11.03 20.77
C ARG A 126 5.08 9.80 20.15
N VAL A 127 5.82 9.97 19.05
CA VAL A 127 6.53 8.92 18.32
C VAL A 127 7.95 9.40 17.99
N ALA A 128 8.96 8.53 18.11
CA ALA A 128 10.37 8.88 17.87
C ALA A 128 10.85 10.15 18.61
N GLY A 129 10.24 10.45 19.77
CA GLY A 129 10.55 11.64 20.54
C GLY A 129 9.80 12.91 20.14
N ARG A 130 8.97 12.86 19.09
CA ARG A 130 8.33 14.02 18.45
C ARG A 130 6.81 14.03 18.68
N PRO A 131 6.18 15.21 18.84
CA PRO A 131 4.73 15.31 19.00
C PRO A 131 4.02 15.03 17.67
N THR A 132 2.91 14.30 17.73
CA THR A 132 2.16 13.84 16.56
C THR A 132 0.66 14.05 16.72
N VAL A 133 -0.06 14.09 15.59
CA VAL A 133 -1.51 13.97 15.52
C VAL A 133 -1.88 12.58 15.03
N ALA A 134 -2.76 11.90 15.76
CA ALA A 134 -3.23 10.57 15.40
C ALA A 134 -4.50 10.67 14.54
N LEU A 135 -4.48 10.06 13.37
CA LEU A 135 -5.59 9.91 12.45
C LEU A 135 -6.04 8.46 12.40
N SER A 136 -7.35 8.23 12.44
CA SER A 136 -7.95 6.95 12.08
C SER A 136 -8.55 7.06 10.68
N ILE A 137 -8.16 6.14 9.79
CA ILE A 137 -8.67 6.01 8.42
C ILE A 137 -9.46 4.70 8.38
N ARG A 138 -10.79 4.79 8.45
CA ARG A 138 -11.68 3.63 8.53
C ARG A 138 -12.36 3.38 7.18
N PRO A 139 -12.30 2.16 6.63
CA PRO A 139 -13.08 1.78 5.45
C PRO A 139 -14.57 2.05 5.65
N GLN A 140 -15.25 2.48 4.59
CA GLN A 140 -16.72 2.59 4.56
C GLN A 140 -17.40 1.25 4.21
N ASP A 141 -16.63 0.25 3.79
CA ASP A 141 -17.06 -1.11 3.49
C ASP A 141 -16.15 -2.16 4.16
N GLN A 142 -16.49 -3.43 4.01
CA GLN A 142 -15.74 -4.57 4.53
C GLN A 142 -14.65 -5.09 3.57
N HIS A 143 -14.33 -4.36 2.51
CA HIS A 143 -13.48 -4.87 1.43
C HIS A 143 -12.03 -4.45 1.55
N ARG A 144 -11.67 -3.78 2.65
CA ARG A 144 -10.37 -3.11 2.84
C ARG A 144 -10.00 -3.10 4.32
N TYR A 145 -8.71 -2.94 4.57
CA TYR A 145 -8.19 -2.72 5.92
C TYR A 145 -8.20 -1.23 6.30
N GLY A 146 -8.24 -0.97 7.60
CA GLY A 146 -8.16 0.38 8.16
C GLY A 146 -6.75 0.74 8.61
N PHE A 147 -6.48 2.03 8.74
CA PHE A 147 -5.19 2.54 9.21
C PHE A 147 -5.34 3.42 10.45
N GLU A 148 -4.33 3.38 11.31
CA GLU A 148 -4.05 4.42 12.30
C GLU A 148 -2.70 5.05 11.98
N LEU A 149 -2.71 6.33 11.61
CA LEU A 149 -1.52 7.10 11.26
C LEU A 149 -1.18 8.11 12.35
N HIS A 150 0.09 8.25 12.67
CA HIS A 150 0.58 9.28 13.59
C HIS A 150 1.49 10.22 12.82
N LEU A 151 0.95 11.38 12.48
CA LEU A 151 1.64 12.37 11.66
C LEU A 151 2.45 13.31 12.55
N ASP A 152 3.72 13.54 12.20
CA ASP A 152 4.55 14.54 12.85
C ASP A 152 3.88 15.92 12.80
N ARG A 153 3.85 16.63 13.92
CA ARG A 153 3.15 17.93 13.94
C ARG A 153 3.79 18.96 13.02
N GLU A 154 5.11 18.93 12.91
CA GLU A 154 5.89 19.92 12.15
C GLU A 154 5.83 19.58 10.66
N THR A 155 6.18 18.34 10.29
CA THR A 155 6.34 17.94 8.88
C THR A 155 5.11 17.29 8.27
N ALA A 156 4.15 16.83 9.07
CA ALA A 156 3.02 15.99 8.65
C ALA A 156 3.39 14.61 8.08
N LEU A 157 4.66 14.19 8.16
CA LEU A 157 5.08 12.85 7.74
C LEU A 157 4.59 11.78 8.74
N PRO A 158 4.25 10.57 8.26
CA PRO A 158 3.77 9.50 9.12
C PRO A 158 4.94 8.90 9.91
N LEU A 159 4.97 9.15 11.22
CA LEU A 159 5.98 8.58 12.13
C LEU A 159 5.60 7.17 12.60
N LYS A 160 4.32 6.84 12.57
CA LYS A 160 3.80 5.50 12.86
C LYS A 160 2.59 5.24 11.96
N SER A 161 2.54 4.04 11.39
CA SER A 161 1.39 3.52 10.64
C SER A 161 1.05 2.15 11.19
N LEU A 162 -0.22 1.95 11.56
CA LEU A 162 -0.75 0.67 12.00
C LEU A 162 -1.82 0.23 10.99
N LEU A 163 -1.66 -0.96 10.43
CA LEU A 163 -2.65 -1.58 9.56
C LEU A 163 -3.54 -2.50 10.39
N LEU A 164 -4.84 -2.29 10.32
CA LEU A 164 -5.84 -2.93 11.17
C LEU A 164 -6.83 -3.72 10.33
N ASP A 165 -7.13 -4.94 10.76
CA ASP A 165 -8.18 -5.74 10.15
C ASP A 165 -9.60 -5.22 10.47
N GLU A 166 -10.62 -5.91 9.95
CA GLU A 166 -12.03 -5.57 10.17
C GLU A 166 -12.46 -5.60 11.66
N ASN A 167 -11.73 -6.34 12.50
CA ASN A 167 -11.96 -6.45 13.94
C ASN A 167 -11.10 -5.48 14.76
N GLY A 168 -10.27 -4.65 14.11
CA GLY A 168 -9.31 -3.76 14.76
C GLY A 168 -8.04 -4.48 15.26
N GLN A 169 -7.79 -5.71 14.83
CA GLN A 169 -6.56 -6.43 15.13
C GLN A 169 -5.41 -5.88 14.30
N LEU A 170 -4.26 -5.68 14.93
CA LEU A 170 -3.04 -5.24 14.28
C LEU A 170 -2.49 -6.31 13.32
N LEU A 171 -2.40 -5.98 12.04
CA LEU A 171 -1.80 -6.81 10.98
C LEU A 171 -0.34 -6.44 10.72
N GLU A 172 -0.05 -5.15 10.78
CA GLU A 172 1.27 -4.58 10.47
C GLU A 172 1.50 -3.31 11.28
N ARG A 173 2.74 -3.10 11.72
CA ARG A 173 3.23 -1.86 12.30
C ARG A 173 4.47 -1.40 11.55
N PHE A 174 4.40 -0.16 11.09
CA PHE A 174 5.55 0.65 10.74
C PHE A 174 5.72 1.74 11.80
N GLN A 175 6.93 1.92 12.34
CA GLN A 175 7.17 2.95 13.35
C GLN A 175 8.61 3.45 13.35
N PHE A 176 8.81 4.76 13.22
CA PHE A 176 10.11 5.37 13.45
C PHE A 176 10.54 5.24 14.91
N THR A 177 11.78 4.84 15.13
CA THR A 177 12.47 4.87 16.43
C THR A 177 13.34 6.13 16.54
N HIS A 178 13.84 6.63 15.41
CA HIS A 178 14.51 7.91 15.27
C HIS A 178 14.06 8.60 13.98
N PHE A 179 13.78 9.91 14.02
CA PHE A 179 13.38 10.68 12.85
C PHE A 179 13.97 12.09 12.93
N SER A 180 14.62 12.53 11.85
CA SER A 180 15.27 13.83 11.74
C SER A 180 14.91 14.46 10.39
N PRO A 181 14.00 15.45 10.38
CA PRO A 181 13.78 16.28 9.19
C PRO A 181 14.97 17.23 9.04
N ASP A 182 15.43 17.45 7.81
CA ASP A 182 16.43 18.48 7.45
C ASP A 182 17.91 18.21 7.79
N SER A 183 18.27 17.03 8.28
CA SER A 183 19.67 16.69 8.61
C SER A 183 20.38 15.83 7.56
N ILE A 184 20.02 15.98 6.28
CA ILE A 184 20.48 15.11 5.20
C ILE A 184 21.13 15.91 4.07
N GLY A 185 22.26 15.41 3.56
CA GLY A 185 22.94 15.92 2.37
C GLY A 185 23.27 14.81 1.37
N PRO A 186 23.87 15.16 0.22
CA PRO A 186 24.15 14.21 -0.87
C PRO A 186 24.99 12.99 -0.46
N SER A 187 25.91 13.14 0.50
CA SER A 187 26.73 12.04 0.98
C SER A 187 25.94 10.96 1.73
N ASP A 188 24.79 11.29 2.30
CA ASP A 188 23.99 10.35 3.11
C ASP A 188 23.23 9.35 2.23
N VAL A 189 22.90 9.75 1.00
CA VAL A 189 22.24 8.90 -0.01
C VAL A 189 23.23 8.07 -0.84
N GLU A 190 24.54 8.19 -0.59
CA GLU A 190 25.56 7.35 -1.23
C GLU A 190 25.43 5.88 -0.78
N THR A 191 25.30 4.98 -1.73
CA THR A 191 25.07 3.56 -1.46
C THR A 191 26.35 2.80 -1.17
N GLY A 192 26.24 1.72 -0.38
CA GLY A 192 27.35 0.81 -0.13
C GLY A 192 27.76 0.00 -1.36
N SER A 193 28.94 -0.62 -1.30
CA SER A 193 29.50 -1.43 -2.40
C SER A 193 28.71 -2.71 -2.72
N ALA A 194 27.82 -3.12 -1.80
CA ALA A 194 26.90 -4.24 -1.95
C ALA A 194 25.71 -3.90 -2.86
N CYS A 195 25.35 -2.62 -3.01
CA CYS A 195 24.28 -2.19 -3.90
C CYS A 195 24.79 -2.23 -5.34
N LYS A 196 24.28 -3.18 -6.14
CA LYS A 196 24.67 -3.34 -7.54
C LYS A 196 23.66 -2.66 -8.46
N PRO A 197 24.09 -1.97 -9.52
CA PRO A 197 23.18 -1.36 -10.48
C PRO A 197 22.17 -2.37 -11.01
N VAL A 198 20.90 -1.98 -11.07
CA VAL A 198 19.83 -2.79 -11.64
C VAL A 198 19.46 -2.19 -12.99
N SER A 199 19.51 -3.01 -14.04
CA SER A 199 18.96 -2.62 -15.34
C SER A 199 17.49 -3.03 -15.35
N LEU A 200 16.59 -2.06 -15.20
CA LEU A 200 15.15 -2.31 -15.36
C LEU A 200 14.86 -2.59 -16.84
N ALA A 201 13.98 -3.55 -17.10
CA ALA A 201 13.45 -3.75 -18.46
C ALA A 201 12.75 -2.46 -18.92
N ALA A 202 13.01 -2.05 -20.17
CA ALA A 202 12.38 -0.86 -20.73
C ALA A 202 10.85 -0.93 -20.59
N GLU A 203 10.21 0.21 -20.28
CA GLU A 203 8.76 0.32 -20.22
C GLU A 203 8.14 -0.17 -21.54
N LYS A 204 7.62 -1.40 -21.53
CA LYS A 204 6.78 -1.89 -22.62
C LYS A 204 5.42 -1.23 -22.48
N ALA A 205 4.90 -0.74 -23.62
CA ALA A 205 3.56 -0.20 -23.71
C ALA A 205 2.57 -1.15 -23.03
N SER A 206 1.72 -0.62 -22.15
CA SER A 206 0.68 -1.40 -21.48
C SER A 206 -0.15 -2.10 -22.54
N THR A 207 -0.21 -3.43 -22.45
CA THR A 207 -1.00 -4.22 -23.38
C THR A 207 -2.46 -4.13 -22.97
N THR A 208 -3.38 -3.99 -23.93
CA THR A 208 -4.81 -4.03 -23.63
C THR A 208 -5.11 -5.37 -22.93
N PRO A 209 -5.58 -5.34 -21.67
CA PRO A 209 -5.76 -6.56 -20.91
C PRO A 209 -6.88 -7.39 -21.55
N LYS A 210 -6.60 -8.67 -21.82
CA LYS A 210 -7.60 -9.63 -22.32
C LYS A 210 -8.52 -10.17 -21.23
N TRP A 211 -8.27 -9.73 -20.00
CA TRP A 211 -8.94 -10.16 -18.79
C TRP A 211 -9.45 -8.96 -18.03
N ARG A 212 -10.59 -9.14 -17.38
CA ARG A 212 -11.22 -8.14 -16.53
C ARG A 212 -11.89 -8.82 -15.35
N SER A 213 -12.19 -8.04 -14.32
CA SER A 213 -13.10 -8.48 -13.26
C SER A 213 -14.51 -7.99 -13.54
N ASP A 214 -15.52 -8.85 -13.35
CA ASP A 214 -16.94 -8.46 -13.31
C ASP A 214 -17.33 -7.77 -12.00
N TRP A 215 -16.49 -7.89 -10.97
CA TRP A 215 -16.71 -7.26 -9.67
C TRP A 215 -15.41 -6.78 -9.07
N LEU A 216 -15.40 -5.54 -8.62
CA LEU A 216 -14.35 -4.94 -7.81
C LEU A 216 -15.02 -4.23 -6.64
N PRO A 217 -14.35 -4.09 -5.48
CA PRO A 217 -14.81 -3.15 -4.48
C PRO A 217 -14.76 -1.73 -5.04
N ASP A 218 -15.67 -0.88 -4.59
CA ASP A 218 -15.78 0.46 -5.13
C ASP A 218 -14.47 1.25 -4.94
N GLY A 219 -14.12 2.03 -5.95
CA GLY A 219 -12.88 2.82 -5.97
C GLY A 219 -11.64 2.09 -6.45
N PHE A 220 -11.62 0.76 -6.51
CA PHE A 220 -10.49 0.05 -7.13
C PHE A 220 -10.50 0.21 -8.65
N GLN A 221 -9.34 0.56 -9.20
CA GLN A 221 -9.13 0.75 -10.63
C GLN A 221 -7.91 -0.02 -11.10
N LEU A 222 -7.90 -0.41 -12.37
CA LEU A 222 -6.74 -1.06 -12.99
C LEU A 222 -5.61 -0.01 -13.11
N LEU A 223 -4.47 -0.31 -12.50
CA LEU A 223 -3.29 0.54 -12.48
C LEU A 223 -2.28 0.16 -13.57
N ASP A 224 -2.07 -1.15 -13.76
CA ASP A 224 -1.16 -1.68 -14.78
C ASP A 224 -1.55 -3.10 -15.17
N SER A 225 -1.04 -3.54 -16.32
CA SER A 225 -1.16 -4.89 -16.80
C SER A 225 0.04 -5.31 -17.64
N ASP A 226 0.43 -6.57 -17.51
CA ASP A 226 1.49 -7.16 -18.30
C ASP A 226 1.28 -8.67 -18.53
N VAL A 227 2.05 -9.23 -19.44
CA VAL A 227 2.12 -10.67 -19.69
C VAL A 227 3.57 -11.11 -19.55
N ARG A 228 3.82 -12.07 -18.66
CA ARG A 228 5.16 -12.58 -18.35
C ARG A 228 5.22 -14.11 -18.42
N PRO A 229 6.38 -14.71 -18.68
CA PRO A 229 6.52 -16.17 -18.61
C PRO A 229 6.25 -16.67 -17.19
N SER A 230 5.65 -17.86 -17.06
CA SER A 230 5.48 -18.54 -15.80
C SER A 230 6.84 -18.99 -15.25
N PRO A 231 7.10 -18.85 -13.93
CA PRO A 231 8.31 -19.39 -13.33
C PRO A 231 8.28 -20.92 -13.17
N ALA A 232 7.11 -21.54 -13.32
CA ALA A 232 6.88 -22.96 -13.03
C ALA A 232 6.44 -23.79 -14.25
N SER A 233 6.18 -23.14 -15.39
CA SER A 233 5.70 -23.78 -16.61
C SER A 233 6.14 -23.00 -17.86
N ASP A 234 5.94 -23.58 -19.04
CA ASP A 234 6.17 -22.89 -20.32
C ASP A 234 5.02 -21.91 -20.71
N GLU A 235 4.09 -21.68 -19.78
CA GLU A 235 2.93 -20.82 -20.01
C GLU A 235 3.25 -19.33 -19.83
N SER A 236 2.36 -18.50 -20.36
CA SER A 236 2.35 -17.08 -20.06
C SER A 236 1.32 -16.76 -18.98
N VAL A 237 1.74 -15.97 -17.99
CA VAL A 237 0.91 -15.47 -16.90
C VAL A 237 0.51 -14.03 -17.22
N THR A 238 -0.81 -13.77 -17.25
CA THR A 238 -1.30 -12.39 -17.27
C THR A 238 -1.27 -11.85 -15.85
N TRP A 239 -0.75 -10.64 -15.68
CA TRP A 239 -0.73 -9.90 -14.42
C TRP A 239 -1.55 -8.61 -14.58
N LEU A 240 -2.43 -8.35 -13.61
CA LEU A 240 -3.22 -7.14 -13.50
C LEU A 240 -3.02 -6.54 -12.10
N SER A 241 -2.70 -5.26 -12.01
CA SER A 241 -2.56 -4.55 -10.73
C SER A 241 -3.71 -3.60 -10.53
N TYR A 242 -4.32 -3.62 -9.35
CA TYR A 242 -5.44 -2.76 -8.98
C TYR A 242 -5.13 -1.99 -7.71
N GLY A 243 -5.70 -0.79 -7.59
CA GLY A 243 -5.60 0.00 -6.37
C GLY A 243 -6.67 1.07 -6.28
N ASP A 244 -6.80 1.63 -5.09
CA ASP A 244 -7.82 2.61 -4.74
C ASP A 244 -7.28 3.93 -4.19
N GLY A 245 -5.95 4.08 -4.20
CA GLY A 245 -5.21 5.17 -3.58
C GLY A 245 -4.46 4.77 -2.31
N LEU A 246 -4.93 3.75 -1.58
CA LEU A 246 -4.35 3.26 -0.34
C LEU A 246 -4.06 1.76 -0.38
N ALA A 247 -5.08 0.92 -0.58
CA ALA A 247 -4.91 -0.53 -0.68
C ALA A 247 -4.68 -0.96 -2.13
N ARG A 248 -3.95 -2.06 -2.30
CA ARG A 248 -3.59 -2.61 -3.61
C ARG A 248 -3.61 -4.12 -3.61
N PHE A 249 -3.90 -4.69 -4.78
CA PHE A 249 -3.78 -6.12 -5.03
C PHE A 249 -3.42 -6.38 -6.48
N SER A 250 -2.81 -7.54 -6.72
CA SER A 250 -2.49 -8.06 -8.03
C SER A 250 -3.29 -9.33 -8.31
N VAL A 251 -3.66 -9.52 -9.57
CA VAL A 251 -4.31 -10.73 -10.07
C VAL A 251 -3.39 -11.37 -11.10
N PHE A 252 -3.08 -12.65 -10.89
CA PHE A 252 -2.30 -13.48 -11.80
C PHE A 252 -3.21 -14.52 -12.43
N LEU A 253 -3.14 -14.67 -13.75
CA LEU A 253 -3.95 -15.62 -14.50
C LEU A 253 -3.05 -16.53 -15.31
N GLU A 254 -3.03 -17.81 -14.94
CA GLU A 254 -2.19 -18.85 -15.56
C GLU A 254 -3.08 -19.97 -16.14
N PRO A 255 -2.99 -20.28 -17.45
CA PRO A 255 -3.69 -21.41 -18.05
C PRO A 255 -3.25 -22.74 -17.41
N LEU A 256 -4.20 -23.63 -17.12
CA LEU A 256 -3.90 -24.94 -16.50
C LEU A 256 -3.63 -26.06 -17.51
N HIS A 257 -4.16 -25.98 -18.74
CA HIS A 257 -4.03 -27.03 -19.77
C HIS A 257 -4.25 -28.47 -19.27
N GLY A 258 -5.19 -28.66 -18.35
CA GLY A 258 -5.53 -29.97 -17.77
C GLY A 258 -4.75 -30.34 -16.51
N ALA A 259 -3.83 -29.49 -16.03
CA ALA A 259 -3.19 -29.64 -14.72
C ALA A 259 -4.24 -29.60 -13.60
N VAL A 260 -4.13 -30.55 -12.66
CA VAL A 260 -4.97 -30.59 -11.47
C VAL A 260 -4.24 -29.83 -10.37
N VAL A 261 -4.71 -28.62 -10.09
CA VAL A 261 -4.19 -27.77 -9.01
C VAL A 261 -5.34 -27.46 -8.07
N GLU A 262 -5.09 -27.58 -6.77
CA GLU A 262 -6.08 -27.29 -5.73
C GLU A 262 -6.19 -25.79 -5.47
N ASP A 263 -7.37 -25.37 -4.99
CA ASP A 263 -7.55 -24.03 -4.44
C ASP A 263 -6.60 -23.83 -3.26
N ALA A 264 -5.98 -22.66 -3.18
CA ALA A 264 -5.07 -22.32 -2.10
C ALA A 264 -5.48 -21.02 -1.42
N ARG A 265 -5.27 -20.95 -0.10
CA ARG A 265 -5.46 -19.74 0.70
C ARG A 265 -4.28 -19.62 1.65
N ASN A 266 -3.61 -18.49 1.63
CA ASN A 266 -2.51 -18.19 2.53
C ASN A 266 -2.58 -16.72 2.95
N GLN A 267 -2.04 -16.41 4.12
CA GLN A 267 -1.96 -15.05 4.63
C GLN A 267 -0.64 -14.86 5.37
N MET A 268 0.09 -13.82 4.98
CA MET A 268 1.36 -13.45 5.61
C MET A 268 1.27 -11.99 6.07
N GLY A 269 0.99 -11.79 7.36
CA GLY A 269 0.70 -10.46 7.90
C GLY A 269 -0.53 -9.85 7.21
N PRO A 270 -0.42 -8.65 6.61
CA PRO A 270 -1.54 -8.04 5.90
C PRO A 270 -1.76 -8.59 4.49
N THR A 271 -0.77 -9.28 3.90
CA THR A 271 -0.87 -9.77 2.52
C THR A 271 -1.56 -11.12 2.46
N VAL A 272 -2.70 -11.20 1.79
CA VAL A 272 -3.39 -12.45 1.47
C VAL A 272 -2.98 -12.96 0.09
N ALA A 273 -2.98 -14.28 -0.09
CA ALA A 273 -2.84 -14.95 -1.38
C ALA A 273 -3.96 -15.99 -1.52
N VAL A 274 -4.79 -15.83 -2.55
CA VAL A 274 -5.93 -16.72 -2.83
C VAL A 274 -5.84 -17.20 -4.26
N SER A 275 -5.78 -18.53 -4.45
CA SER A 275 -5.78 -19.18 -5.76
C SER A 275 -7.10 -19.92 -5.96
N LYS A 276 -7.78 -19.63 -7.07
CA LYS A 276 -9.04 -20.26 -7.47
C LYS A 276 -8.98 -20.71 -8.92
N ARG A 277 -9.40 -21.95 -9.18
CA ARG A 277 -9.64 -22.41 -10.55
C ARG A 277 -10.95 -21.84 -11.09
N ILE A 278 -10.90 -21.27 -12.29
CA ILE A 278 -12.09 -20.87 -13.05
C ILE A 278 -12.10 -21.56 -14.42
N SER A 279 -13.28 -21.93 -14.90
CA SER A 279 -13.46 -22.48 -16.25
C SER A 279 -13.85 -21.38 -17.23
N THR A 280 -13.16 -21.32 -18.36
CA THR A 280 -13.47 -20.38 -19.46
C THR A 280 -13.71 -21.12 -20.76
N ALA A 281 -14.20 -20.42 -21.78
CA ALA A 281 -14.34 -20.98 -23.12
C ALA A 281 -12.98 -21.42 -23.73
N GLY A 282 -11.87 -20.84 -23.27
CA GLY A 282 -10.51 -21.18 -23.69
C GLY A 282 -9.84 -22.26 -22.84
N GLY A 283 -10.54 -22.85 -21.87
CA GLY A 283 -9.99 -23.82 -20.92
C GLY A 283 -9.97 -23.30 -19.48
N ASP A 284 -9.48 -24.15 -18.58
CA ASP A 284 -9.35 -23.81 -17.17
C ASP A 284 -8.13 -22.93 -16.90
N VAL A 285 -8.30 -21.97 -16.00
CA VAL A 285 -7.30 -20.98 -15.62
C VAL A 285 -7.21 -20.94 -14.10
N MET A 286 -5.99 -20.89 -13.58
CA MET A 286 -5.74 -20.58 -12.18
C MET A 286 -5.67 -19.06 -12.01
N VAL A 287 -6.54 -18.53 -11.16
CA VAL A 287 -6.57 -17.11 -10.78
C VAL A 287 -6.00 -16.98 -9.38
N THR A 288 -4.87 -16.29 -9.26
CA THR A 288 -4.24 -16.00 -7.98
C THR A 288 -4.33 -14.51 -7.67
N VAL A 289 -5.01 -14.15 -6.59
CA VAL A 289 -5.11 -12.77 -6.09
C VAL A 289 -4.15 -12.62 -4.91
N VAL A 290 -3.26 -11.64 -4.97
CA VAL A 290 -2.30 -11.31 -3.91
C VAL A 290 -2.41 -9.84 -3.55
N GLY A 291 -2.62 -9.50 -2.27
CA GLY A 291 -2.68 -8.09 -1.88
C GLY A 291 -3.03 -7.85 -0.42
N GLU A 292 -3.03 -6.58 -0.04
CA GLU A 292 -3.34 -6.09 1.31
C GLU A 292 -4.83 -5.79 1.43
N ILE A 293 -5.64 -6.84 1.24
CA ILE A 293 -7.11 -6.80 1.30
C ILE A 293 -7.62 -7.98 2.14
N PRO A 294 -8.83 -7.90 2.70
CA PRO A 294 -9.44 -9.02 3.39
C PRO A 294 -9.53 -10.29 2.54
N LEU A 295 -9.41 -11.46 3.19
CA LEU A 295 -9.44 -12.76 2.52
C LEU A 295 -10.70 -12.96 1.67
N GLY A 296 -11.87 -12.61 2.21
CA GLY A 296 -13.15 -12.72 1.49
C GLY A 296 -13.22 -11.83 0.24
N THR A 297 -12.55 -10.69 0.26
CA THR A 297 -12.44 -9.79 -0.89
C THR A 297 -11.59 -10.43 -1.99
N ALA A 298 -10.41 -10.97 -1.64
CA ALA A 298 -9.54 -11.66 -2.58
C ALA A 298 -10.24 -12.87 -3.23
N GLU A 299 -10.98 -13.66 -2.46
CA GLU A 299 -11.78 -14.78 -2.98
C GLU A 299 -12.84 -14.33 -3.98
N ARG A 300 -13.59 -13.26 -3.65
CA ARG A 300 -14.63 -12.75 -4.52
C ARG A 300 -14.07 -12.17 -5.81
N ILE A 301 -12.92 -11.48 -5.75
CA ILE A 301 -12.20 -11.00 -6.95
C ILE A 301 -11.78 -12.19 -7.82
N ALA A 302 -11.15 -13.21 -7.23
CA ALA A 302 -10.65 -14.37 -7.97
C ALA A 302 -11.78 -15.05 -8.77
N LEU A 303 -12.96 -15.22 -8.17
CA LEU A 303 -14.14 -15.82 -8.80
C LEU A 303 -14.85 -14.90 -9.80
N SER A 304 -14.51 -13.61 -9.82
CA SER A 304 -15.13 -12.59 -10.70
C SER A 304 -14.33 -12.32 -11.98
N MET A 305 -13.17 -12.95 -12.15
CA MET A 305 -12.35 -12.78 -13.35
C MET A 305 -12.99 -13.43 -14.58
N ARG A 306 -12.94 -12.73 -15.71
CA ARG A 306 -13.47 -13.17 -17.01
C ARG A 306 -12.53 -12.82 -18.15
N SER A 307 -12.52 -13.67 -19.17
CA SER A 307 -11.94 -13.36 -20.47
C SER A 307 -12.81 -12.32 -21.20
N GLY A 308 -12.23 -11.20 -21.62
CA GLY A 308 -12.92 -10.14 -22.37
C GLY A 308 -12.27 -8.77 -22.17
N ALA A 309 -12.30 -7.92 -23.21
CA ALA A 309 -11.60 -6.63 -23.24
C ALA A 309 -12.40 -5.42 -22.71
N ASP A 310 -13.73 -5.53 -22.55
CA ASP A 310 -14.57 -4.39 -22.15
C ASP A 310 -14.95 -4.46 -20.67
N GLN A 311 -14.43 -3.54 -19.85
CA GLN A 311 -15.04 -3.22 -18.56
C GLN A 311 -16.39 -2.56 -18.85
N ALA A 312 -17.48 -3.28 -18.62
CA ALA A 312 -18.80 -2.66 -18.62
C ALA A 312 -18.84 -1.67 -17.46
N ALA A 313 -18.71 -0.38 -17.77
CA ALA A 313 -18.96 0.70 -16.83
C ALA A 313 -20.34 0.46 -16.18
N ARG A 314 -20.35 0.29 -14.87
CA ARG A 314 -21.55 0.40 -14.04
C ARG A 314 -21.28 1.45 -12.97
#